data_AF-A0A7S4HFU0-F1
#
_entry.id   AF-A0A7S4HFU0-F1
#
_cell.length_a   1.000
_cell.length_b   1.000
_cell.length_c   1.000
_cell.angle_alpha   90.00
_cell.angle_beta   90.00
_cell.angle_gamma   90.00
#
_symmetry.space_group_name_H-M   'P 1'
#
loop_
_entity.id
_entity.type
_entity.pdbx_description
1 polymer ?
#
loop_
_entity_poly.entity_id
_entity_poly.type
_entity_poly.pdbx_seq_one_letter_code
_entity_poly.pdbx_strand_id
1 'polypeptide(L)'
;RKMLKAPVFLDSSTLSDLRNLITDGVHKSEALVLLATKNVLSRPWCLLELLETVRVGIPVVIIKIRNSGFTFDAAHDFVANLEAEMETVNPSGLALLHARLGSDLSELKRAVSLAIDANNNTAR
;
A
#
# COMPACT_ATOMS: atom_id res chain seq x y z
N ARG A 1 3.99 5.15 -30.18
CA ARG A 1 2.71 4.58 -29.66
C ARG A 1 2.89 4.43 -28.15
N LYS A 2 2.16 5.16 -27.30
CA LYS A 2 2.20 4.88 -25.85
C LYS A 2 1.54 3.50 -25.65
N MET A 3 2.20 2.61 -24.91
CA MET A 3 1.76 1.23 -24.71
C MET A 3 0.43 1.15 -23.95
N LEU A 4 0.14 2.17 -23.12
CA LEU A 4 -1.10 2.34 -22.41
C LEU A 4 -1.85 3.56 -22.95
N LYS A 5 -3.18 3.44 -23.08
CA LYS A 5 -4.09 4.54 -23.45
C LYS A 5 -4.45 5.44 -22.26
N ALA A 6 -3.98 5.09 -21.06
CA ALA A 6 -4.17 5.85 -19.83
C ALA A 6 -2.82 6.33 -19.28
N PRO A 7 -2.77 7.52 -18.64
CA PRO A 7 -1.58 7.96 -17.91
C PRO A 7 -1.33 7.03 -16.72
N VAL A 8 -0.07 6.70 -16.47
CA VAL A 8 0.33 5.92 -15.30
C VAL A 8 1.26 6.78 -14.45
N PHE A 9 0.91 6.91 -13.18
CA PHE A 9 1.82 7.39 -12.16
C PHE A 9 2.56 6.19 -11.58
N LEU A 10 3.88 6.19 -11.67
CA LEU A 10 4.72 5.20 -11.01
C LEU A 10 5.37 5.87 -9.81
N ASP A 11 5.11 5.34 -8.62
CA ASP A 11 5.94 5.63 -7.46
C ASP A 11 7.38 5.19 -7.77
N SER A 12 8.26 6.16 -8.02
CA SER A 12 9.70 5.92 -8.09
C SER A 12 10.26 5.98 -6.67
N SER A 13 11.15 5.05 -6.35
CA SER A 13 11.87 4.85 -5.08
C SER A 13 12.59 6.08 -4.48
N THR A 14 12.49 7.25 -5.12
CA THR A 14 13.09 8.55 -4.78
C THR A 14 12.07 9.58 -4.30
N LEU A 15 10.79 9.23 -4.13
CA LEU A 15 9.77 10.14 -3.58
C LEU A 15 10.07 10.47 -2.12
N SER A 16 10.67 11.64 -1.90
CA SER A 16 10.96 12.20 -0.57
C SER A 16 9.81 13.06 -0.04
N ASP A 17 8.83 13.43 -0.88
CA ASP A 17 7.69 14.27 -0.52
C ASP A 17 6.35 13.54 -0.62
N LEU A 18 5.74 13.28 0.54
CA LEU A 18 4.40 12.71 0.70
C LEU A 18 3.33 13.52 -0.04
N ARG A 19 3.51 14.84 -0.16
CA ARG A 19 2.53 15.71 -0.84
C ARG A 19 2.42 15.35 -2.31
N ASN A 20 3.52 15.02 -2.97
CA ASN A 20 3.50 14.65 -4.39
C ASN A 20 2.91 13.25 -4.58
N LEU A 21 3.23 12.30 -3.68
CA LEU A 21 2.68 10.94 -3.69
C LEU A 21 1.15 10.94 -3.56
N ILE A 22 0.62 11.73 -2.62
CA ILE A 22 -0.82 11.79 -2.35
C ILE A 22 -1.53 12.71 -3.35
N THR A 23 -1.03 13.93 -3.56
CA THR A 23 -1.74 14.96 -4.34
C THR A 23 -1.60 14.76 -5.85
N ASP A 24 -0.41 14.35 -6.31
CA ASP A 24 -0.15 14.15 -7.74
C ASP A 24 -0.28 12.68 -8.17
N GLY A 25 -0.19 11.73 -7.23
CA GLY A 25 -0.44 10.31 -7.44
C GLY A 25 -1.89 9.93 -7.13
N VAL A 26 -2.16 9.59 -5.87
CA VAL A 26 -3.44 8.98 -5.43
C VAL A 26 -4.64 9.83 -5.83
N HIS A 27 -4.67 11.12 -5.49
CA HIS A 27 -5.84 12.00 -5.70
C HIS A 27 -6.17 12.27 -7.18
N LYS A 28 -5.23 12.02 -8.10
CA LYS A 28 -5.43 12.17 -9.55
C LYS A 28 -5.62 10.83 -10.26
N SER A 29 -5.61 9.74 -9.53
CA SER A 29 -5.73 8.39 -10.06
C SER A 29 -7.17 7.89 -9.97
N GLU A 30 -7.62 7.16 -10.98
CA GLU A 30 -8.94 6.49 -10.98
C GLU A 30 -8.88 5.12 -10.29
N ALA A 31 -7.68 4.58 -10.07
CA ALA A 31 -7.43 3.32 -9.37
C ALA A 31 -5.98 3.28 -8.90
N LEU A 32 -5.72 2.55 -7.82
CA LEU A 32 -4.37 2.15 -7.40
C LEU A 32 -4.12 0.69 -7.78
N VAL A 33 -3.01 0.41 -8.46
CA VAL A 33 -2.59 -0.96 -8.78
C VAL A 33 -1.40 -1.34 -7.92
N LEU A 34 -1.60 -2.30 -7.02
CA LEU A 34 -0.54 -2.84 -6.17
C LEU A 34 0.04 -4.11 -6.80
N LEU A 35 1.33 -4.09 -7.13
CA LEU A 35 2.05 -5.27 -7.58
C LEU A 35 2.49 -6.10 -6.36
N ALA A 36 1.78 -7.19 -6.11
CA ALA A 36 1.87 -7.94 -4.87
C ALA A 36 3.13 -8.85 -4.86
N THR A 37 4.16 -8.37 -4.17
CA THR A 37 5.41 -9.10 -3.88
C THR A 37 5.54 -9.32 -2.37
N LYS A 38 6.37 -10.30 -1.96
CA LYS A 38 6.54 -10.68 -0.55
C LYS A 38 6.72 -9.49 0.40
N ASN A 39 7.49 -8.48 0.00
CA ASN A 39 7.88 -7.36 0.87
C ASN A 39 7.16 -6.05 0.53
N VAL A 40 6.09 -6.07 -0.28
CA VAL A 40 5.45 -4.81 -0.71
C VAL A 40 4.88 -4.02 0.47
N LEU A 41 4.32 -4.72 1.47
CA LEU A 41 3.73 -4.09 2.66
C LEU A 41 4.77 -3.65 3.70
N SER A 42 6.04 -4.05 3.57
CA SER A 42 7.10 -3.50 4.42
C SER A 42 7.61 -2.14 3.94
N ARG A 43 7.12 -1.65 2.79
CA ARG A 43 7.40 -0.30 2.29
C ARG A 43 6.38 0.66 2.90
N PRO A 44 6.81 1.63 3.75
CA PRO A 44 5.89 2.51 4.45
C PRO A 44 5.09 3.40 3.48
N TRP A 45 5.68 3.76 2.34
CA TRP A 45 5.01 4.53 1.31
C TRP A 45 3.84 3.78 0.68
N CYS A 46 3.99 2.48 0.39
CA CYS A 46 2.90 1.66 -0.14
C CYS A 46 1.74 1.56 0.87
N LEU A 47 2.05 1.48 2.17
CA LEU A 47 1.03 1.49 3.22
C LEU A 47 0.27 2.83 3.26
N LEU A 48 0.99 3.96 3.16
CA LEU A 48 0.38 5.28 3.12
C LEU A 48 -0.47 5.50 1.86
N GLU A 49 -0.03 5.03 0.69
CA GLU A 49 -0.83 5.11 -0.54
C GLU A 49 -2.13 4.30 -0.43
N LEU A 50 -2.09 3.12 0.18
CA LEU A 50 -3.28 2.29 0.42
C LEU A 50 -4.24 2.98 1.40
N LEU A 51 -3.73 3.58 2.47
CA LEU A 51 -4.54 4.37 3.40
C LEU A 51 -5.26 5.51 2.69
N GLU A 52 -4.52 6.34 1.95
CA GLU A 52 -5.10 7.47 1.24
C GLU A 52 -6.10 7.05 0.18
N THR A 53 -5.79 5.98 -0.56
CA THR A 53 -6.70 5.40 -1.55
C THR A 53 -8.04 5.04 -0.93
N VAL A 54 -8.03 4.40 0.24
CA VAL A 54 -9.26 4.07 0.98
C VAL A 54 -9.96 5.32 1.50
N ARG A 55 -9.22 6.34 1.96
CA ARG A 55 -9.78 7.63 2.40
C ARG A 55 -10.52 8.36 1.29
N VAL A 56 -9.96 8.37 0.07
CA VAL A 56 -10.58 9.04 -1.09
C VAL A 56 -11.56 8.16 -1.87
N GLY A 57 -11.65 6.87 -1.52
CA GLY A 57 -12.60 5.94 -2.12
C GLY A 57 -12.27 5.53 -3.56
N ILE A 58 -11.00 5.56 -3.96
CA ILE A 58 -10.59 5.00 -5.26
C ILE A 58 -10.35 3.48 -5.13
N PRO A 59 -10.65 2.68 -6.16
CA PRO A 59 -10.47 1.24 -6.10
C PRO A 59 -8.99 0.82 -6.03
N VAL A 60 -8.69 -0.16 -5.17
CA VAL A 60 -7.40 -0.86 -5.12
C VAL A 60 -7.50 -2.16 -5.90
N VAL A 61 -6.60 -2.37 -6.86
CA VAL A 61 -6.42 -3.62 -7.60
C VAL A 61 -5.09 -4.26 -7.22
N ILE A 62 -5.13 -5.40 -6.54
CA ILE A 62 -3.94 -6.16 -6.15
C ILE A 62 -3.62 -7.19 -7.23
N ILE A 63 -2.53 -6.99 -7.97
CA ILE A 63 -2.05 -7.94 -8.97
C ILE A 63 -1.04 -8.86 -8.32
N LYS A 64 -1.45 -10.12 -8.11
CA LYS A 64 -0.55 -11.16 -7.62
C LYS A 64 0.45 -11.55 -8.71
N ILE A 65 1.74 -11.32 -8.44
CA ILE A 65 2.81 -11.79 -9.31
C ILE A 65 3.09 -13.27 -9.02
N ARG A 66 3.12 -14.10 -10.06
CA ARG A 66 3.46 -15.53 -9.92
C ARG A 66 4.86 -15.67 -9.32
N ASN A 67 5.02 -16.55 -8.33
CA ASN A 67 6.27 -16.81 -7.62
C ASN A 67 6.86 -15.59 -6.85
N SER A 68 6.04 -14.58 -6.53
CA SER A 68 6.51 -13.39 -5.80
C SER A 68 6.61 -13.57 -4.29
N GLY A 69 6.14 -14.70 -3.76
CA GLY A 69 6.04 -14.98 -2.33
C GLY A 69 4.87 -14.27 -1.61
N PHE A 70 4.00 -13.55 -2.32
CA PHE A 70 2.84 -12.90 -1.73
C PHE A 70 1.65 -13.87 -1.56
N THR A 71 1.03 -13.86 -0.38
CA THR A 71 -0.27 -14.47 -0.10
C THR A 71 -1.16 -13.46 0.65
N PHE A 72 -2.47 -13.56 0.46
CA PHE A 72 -3.41 -12.70 1.19
C PHE A 72 -3.38 -12.98 2.70
N ASP A 73 -3.21 -14.24 3.11
CA ASP A 73 -3.12 -14.61 4.52
C ASP A 73 -1.89 -13.98 5.18
N ALA A 74 -0.70 -14.09 4.57
CA ALA A 74 0.51 -13.47 5.11
C ALA A 74 0.43 -11.94 5.10
N ALA A 75 -0.26 -11.35 4.12
CA ALA A 75 -0.52 -9.91 4.10
C ALA A 75 -1.43 -9.47 5.25
N HIS A 76 -2.46 -10.26 5.57
CA HIS A 76 -3.33 -10.03 6.73
C HIS A 76 -2.57 -10.15 8.04
N ASP A 77 -1.81 -11.24 8.22
CA ASP A 77 -1.00 -11.47 9.42
C ASP A 77 0.01 -10.33 9.63
N PHE A 78 0.64 -9.87 8.54
CA PHE A 78 1.56 -8.73 8.56
C PHE A 78 0.86 -7.46 9.04
N VAL A 79 -0.33 -7.15 8.51
CA VAL A 79 -1.07 -5.93 8.87
C VAL A 79 -1.65 -6.02 10.27
N ALA A 80 -2.11 -7.19 10.71
CA ALA A 80 -2.58 -7.39 12.09
C ALA A 80 -1.48 -7.12 13.12
N ASN A 81 -0.25 -7.49 12.78
CA ASN A 81 0.94 -7.32 13.63
C ASN A 81 1.89 -6.21 13.14
N LEU A 82 1.34 -5.20 12.42
CA LEU A 82 2.10 -4.22 11.65
C LEU A 82 3.28 -3.61 12.41
N GLU A 83 3.07 -3.19 13.64
CA GLU A 83 4.09 -2.55 14.47
C GLU A 83 5.27 -3.49 14.77
N ALA A 84 4.99 -4.72 15.20
CA ALA A 84 6.03 -5.70 15.52
C ALA A 84 6.77 -6.21 14.26
N GLU A 85 6.04 -6.43 13.18
CA GLU A 85 6.58 -6.85 11.90
C GLU A 85 7.50 -5.76 11.33
N MET A 86 7.02 -4.51 11.26
CA MET A 86 7.80 -3.38 10.77
C MET A 86 9.02 -3.09 11.64
N GLU A 87 8.94 -3.20 12.96
CA GLU A 87 10.11 -3.07 13.84
C GLU A 87 11.22 -4.07 13.46
N THR A 88 10.83 -5.28 13.04
CA THR A 88 11.76 -6.33 12.62
C THR A 88 12.30 -6.10 11.21
N VAL A 89 11.42 -5.83 10.24
CA VAL A 89 11.79 -5.83 8.81
C VAL A 89 12.17 -4.46 8.26
N ASN A 90 11.67 -3.37 8.86
CA ASN A 90 11.91 -2.00 8.44
C ASN A 90 11.65 -0.96 9.55
N PRO A 91 12.47 -0.92 10.62
CA PRO A 91 12.23 -0.03 11.77
C PRO A 91 12.27 1.46 11.42
N SER A 92 13.07 1.87 10.43
CA SER A 92 13.03 3.26 9.91
C SER A 92 11.71 3.56 9.19
N GLY A 93 11.12 2.58 8.52
CA GLY A 93 9.78 2.67 7.96
C GLY A 93 8.70 2.80 9.03
N LEU A 94 8.79 2.06 10.14
CA LEU A 94 7.86 2.22 11.26
C LEU A 94 7.95 3.62 11.87
N ALA A 95 9.16 4.12 12.09
CA ALA A 95 9.39 5.48 12.57
C ALA A 95 8.77 6.53 11.62
N LEU A 96 8.85 6.29 10.30
CA LEU A 96 8.19 7.14 9.31
C LEU A 96 6.67 7.11 9.45
N LEU A 97 6.06 5.93 9.60
CA LEU A 97 4.61 5.82 9.81
C LEU A 97 4.17 6.59 11.06
N HIS A 98 4.87 6.43 12.18
CA HIS A 98 4.58 7.18 13.40
C HIS A 98 4.76 8.69 13.24
N ALA A 99 5.80 9.13 12.51
CA ALA A 99 6.01 10.54 12.24
C ALA A 99 4.89 11.16 11.37
N ARG A 100 4.21 10.36 10.54
CA ARG A 100 3.14 10.83 9.65
C ARG A 100 1.73 10.70 10.23
N LEU A 101 1.47 9.64 10.98
CA LEU A 101 0.13 9.27 11.44
C LEU A 101 -0.04 9.38 12.97
N GLY A 102 1.05 9.55 13.72
CA GLY A 102 1.05 9.42 15.17
C GLY A 102 1.29 7.98 15.63
N SER A 103 1.24 7.76 16.95
CA SER A 103 1.50 6.43 17.54
C SER A 103 0.37 5.42 17.31
N ASP A 104 -0.83 5.89 16.99
CA ASP A 104 -1.98 5.03 16.70
C ASP A 104 -2.06 4.75 15.19
N LEU A 105 -1.77 3.51 14.80
CA LEU A 105 -1.84 3.05 13.42
C LEU A 105 -3.14 2.28 13.11
N SER A 106 -4.15 2.33 13.98
CA SER A 106 -5.40 1.56 13.82
C SER A 106 -6.14 1.88 12.53
N GLU A 107 -6.17 3.15 12.11
CA GLU A 107 -6.80 3.54 10.85
C GLU A 107 -6.06 2.94 9.65
N LEU A 108 -4.73 2.98 9.66
CA LEU A 108 -3.89 2.38 8.62
C LEU A 108 -4.15 0.88 8.51
N LYS A 109 -4.11 0.17 9.66
CA LYS A 109 -4.36 -1.27 9.71
C LYS A 109 -5.74 -1.61 9.12
N ARG A 110 -6.78 -0.90 9.55
CA ARG A 110 -8.14 -1.07 9.03
C ARG A 110 -8.23 -0.82 7.52
N ALA A 111 -7.64 0.28 7.03
CA ALA A 111 -7.69 0.62 5.61
C ALA A 111 -6.99 -0.43 4.73
N VAL A 112 -5.79 -0.87 5.13
CA VAL A 112 -5.03 -1.87 4.38
C VAL A 112 -5.74 -3.22 4.42
N SER A 113 -6.29 -3.65 5.56
CA SER A 113 -7.09 -4.88 5.64
C SER A 113 -8.30 -4.85 4.71
N LEU A 114 -9.03 -3.72 4.66
CA LEU A 114 -10.17 -3.56 3.73
C LEU A 114 -9.74 -3.72 2.26
N ALA A 115 -8.58 -3.14 1.88
CA ALA A 115 -8.05 -3.29 0.53
C ALA A 115 -7.66 -4.74 0.21
N ILE A 116 -7.04 -5.45 1.17
CA ILE A 116 -6.68 -6.87 1.06
C ILE A 116 -7.94 -7.73 0.90
N ASP A 117 -8.97 -7.53 1.73
CA ASP A 117 -10.21 -8.30 1.74
C ASP A 117 -11.02 -8.14 0.45
N ALA A 118 -11.17 -6.91 -0.04
CA ALA A 118 -11.86 -6.62 -1.29
C ALA A 118 -11.24 -7.37 -2.49
N ASN A 119 -9.91 -7.55 -2.47
CA ASN A 119 -9.17 -8.23 -3.52
C ASN A 119 -9.11 -9.76 -3.34
N ASN A 120 -9.13 -10.26 -2.10
CA ASN A 120 -9.17 -11.70 -1.84
C ASN A 120 -10.51 -12.33 -2.25
N ASN A 121 -11.62 -11.62 -2.00
CA ASN A 121 -12.97 -12.08 -2.38
C ASN A 121 -13.22 -12.10 -3.88
N THR A 122 -12.49 -11.26 -4.64
CA THR A 122 -12.57 -11.21 -6.11
C THR A 122 -11.69 -12.29 -6.78
N ALA A 123 -10.76 -12.89 -6.03
CA ALA A 123 -9.83 -13.90 -6.53
C ALA A 123 -10.34 -15.36 -6.36
N ARG A 124 -11.53 -15.55 -5.79
CA ARG A 124 -12.24 -16.83 -5.66
C ARG A 124 -13.34 -16.94 -6.71
#